data_AF-A0A2B7GWI6-F1
#
_entry.id   AF-A0A2B7GWI6-F1
#
_cell.length_a   1.000
_cell.length_b   1.000
_cell.length_c   1.000
_cell.angle_alpha   90.00
_cell.angle_beta   90.00
_cell.angle_gamma   90.00
#
_symmetry.space_group_name_H-M   'P 1'
#
loop_
_entity.id
_entity.type
_entity.pdbx_description
1 polymer ?
#
loop_
_entity_poly.entity_id
_entity_poly.type
_entity_poly.pdbx_seq_one_letter_code
_entity_poly.pdbx_strand_id
1 'polypeptide(L)'
;MSTYCPSQLERESTDKPWGLTPRQLTQRSRVRETYLLPCNILQSVWRVTAVGGVYYTVKGISPIIAAVLLTGFTVSVAVVTAPFYTDTLESSQEGVEDRQDDLLDSTSARLDILDVVYNTQDGFLNLTIQNNGETELTNFSVTGFADSPVQEQFTEPLDTNEITTFTMATPGTGNVDRVEVASQQFSAMDVIDLKDLAAGTPPPTPEGITIN
;
A
#
# COMPACT_ATOMS: atom_id res chain seq x y z
N MET A 1 15.15 -5.88 46.88
CA MET A 1 14.75 -4.54 46.41
C MET A 1 13.72 -4.74 45.31
N SER A 2 12.48 -4.34 45.58
CA SER A 2 11.32 -4.51 44.71
C SER A 2 11.24 -3.30 43.79
N THR A 3 11.38 -3.50 42.48
CA THR A 3 11.24 -2.43 41.49
C THR A 3 9.84 -2.49 40.91
N TYR A 4 9.00 -1.57 41.37
CA TYR A 4 7.71 -1.20 40.79
C TYR A 4 7.90 -0.71 39.35
N CYS A 5 7.00 -1.08 38.44
CA CYS A 5 6.86 -0.46 37.12
C CYS A 5 5.43 0.11 37.01
N PRO A 6 5.25 1.40 36.70
CA PRO A 6 3.94 2.05 36.78
C PRO A 6 3.07 1.86 35.53
N SER A 7 1.77 1.79 35.81
CA SER A 7 0.56 2.05 35.02
C SER A 7 0.68 2.58 33.59
N GLN A 8 0.06 1.83 32.67
CA GLN A 8 -0.39 2.25 31.35
C GLN A 8 -1.38 3.43 31.44
N LEU A 9 -1.17 4.42 30.57
CA LEU A 9 -2.04 5.58 30.36
C LEU A 9 -3.16 5.19 29.40
N GLU A 10 -4.32 4.85 29.95
CA GLU A 10 -5.56 4.66 29.19
C GLU A 10 -6.17 6.05 28.93
N ARG A 11 -6.04 6.57 27.70
CA ARG A 11 -6.83 7.71 27.24
C ARG A 11 -8.18 7.19 26.77
N GLU A 12 -9.15 7.23 27.66
CA GLU A 12 -10.58 7.07 27.34
C GLU A 12 -11.07 8.34 26.64
N SER A 13 -11.20 8.29 25.31
CA SER A 13 -11.83 9.34 24.51
C SER A 13 -13.35 9.12 24.52
N THR A 14 -14.03 9.69 25.51
CA THR A 14 -15.49 9.64 25.64
C THR A 14 -16.14 10.77 24.84
N ASP A 15 -16.28 10.62 23.53
CA ASP A 15 -17.22 11.41 22.74
C ASP A 15 -18.41 10.54 22.32
N LYS A 16 -19.55 10.76 22.98
CA LYS A 16 -20.86 10.21 22.60
C LYS A 16 -21.63 11.25 21.78
N PRO A 17 -22.09 10.94 20.57
CA PRO A 17 -23.20 11.66 19.97
C PRO A 17 -24.53 11.15 20.55
N TRP A 18 -25.36 12.09 20.99
CA TRP A 18 -26.74 11.86 21.40
C TRP A 18 -27.65 11.73 20.18
N GLY A 19 -28.53 10.72 20.24
CA GLY A 19 -29.76 10.66 19.48
C GLY A 19 -29.63 10.04 18.09
N LEU A 20 -30.18 8.82 17.94
CA LEU A 20 -31.13 8.41 16.90
C LEU A 20 -31.46 6.91 17.07
N THR A 21 -32.66 6.55 16.64
CA THR A 21 -33.52 5.41 17.02
C THR A 21 -33.11 4.01 16.54
N PRO A 22 -33.64 2.91 17.15
CA PRO A 22 -33.21 1.55 16.86
C PRO A 22 -34.07 0.90 15.76
N ARG A 23 -33.46 0.55 14.62
CA ARG A 23 -33.90 -0.60 13.81
C ARG A 23 -32.82 -0.96 12.79
N GLN A 24 -32.43 -2.24 12.83
CA GLN A 24 -31.66 -2.97 11.83
C GLN A 24 -30.17 -2.57 11.70
N LEU A 25 -29.34 -3.07 12.62
CA LEU A 25 -27.93 -3.29 12.34
C LEU A 25 -27.64 -4.79 12.41
N THR A 26 -27.73 -5.41 11.24
CA THR A 26 -27.15 -6.69 10.89
C THR A 26 -25.66 -6.69 11.24
N GLN A 27 -25.35 -7.36 12.35
CA GLN A 27 -24.19 -8.22 12.57
C GLN A 27 -22.91 -7.90 11.75
N ARG A 28 -22.27 -6.77 12.02
CA ARG A 28 -20.85 -6.56 11.67
C ARG A 28 -19.99 -7.26 12.73
N SER A 29 -19.64 -8.52 12.48
CA SER A 29 -18.56 -9.21 13.19
C SER A 29 -17.25 -8.50 12.92
N ARG A 30 -16.86 -7.57 13.81
CA ARG A 30 -15.47 -7.10 13.88
C ARG A 30 -14.63 -8.27 14.38
N VAL A 31 -14.02 -8.99 13.45
CA VAL A 31 -12.84 -9.80 13.74
C VAL A 31 -11.75 -8.81 14.12
N ARG A 32 -11.57 -8.57 15.43
CA ARG A 32 -10.38 -7.94 15.96
C ARG A 32 -9.29 -9.00 15.92
N GLU A 33 -8.53 -9.06 14.82
CA GLU A 33 -7.21 -9.67 14.83
C GLU A 33 -6.33 -8.83 15.76
N THR A 34 -6.31 -9.27 17.01
CA THR A 34 -5.37 -8.80 18.01
C THR A 34 -4.06 -9.48 17.66
N TYR A 35 -3.20 -8.79 16.90
CA TYR A 35 -1.81 -9.20 16.73
C TYR A 35 -1.12 -9.06 18.08
N LEU A 36 -1.22 -10.11 18.89
CA LEU A 36 -0.31 -10.35 20.00
C LEU A 36 1.05 -10.61 19.39
N LEU A 37 1.84 -9.55 19.23
CA LEU A 37 3.28 -9.68 19.01
C LEU A 37 3.82 -10.56 20.15
N PRO A 38 4.42 -11.72 19.85
CA PRO A 38 5.12 -12.49 20.87
C PRO A 38 6.33 -11.67 21.32
N CYS A 39 6.17 -10.92 22.40
CA CYS A 39 7.25 -10.28 23.14
C CYS A 39 8.05 -11.35 23.90
N ASN A 40 8.62 -12.30 23.15
CA ASN A 40 9.34 -13.46 23.64
C ASN A 40 10.67 -13.63 22.93
N ILE A 41 11.40 -12.53 22.76
CA ILE A 41 12.83 -12.56 22.43
C ILE A 41 13.43 -11.42 23.22
N LEU A 42 14.32 -11.73 24.19
CA LEU A 42 15.20 -10.85 24.99
C LEU A 42 15.17 -11.06 26.51
N GLN A 43 14.89 -12.28 27.00
CA GLN A 43 15.30 -12.68 28.35
C GLN A 43 15.97 -14.06 28.43
N SER A 44 16.76 -14.42 27.42
CA SER A 44 17.89 -15.33 27.65
C SER A 44 19.00 -14.55 28.35
N VAL A 45 18.72 -14.24 29.61
CA VAL A 45 19.67 -13.79 30.61
C VAL A 45 20.84 -14.77 30.59
N TRP A 46 21.99 -14.20 30.27
CA TRP A 46 23.32 -14.75 30.39
C TRP A 46 23.53 -15.44 31.74
N ARG A 47 23.22 -16.73 31.84
CA ARG A 47 23.88 -17.61 32.80
C ARG A 47 25.17 -18.09 32.14
N VAL A 48 26.18 -17.23 32.20
CA VAL A 48 27.57 -17.69 32.13
C VAL A 48 27.80 -18.49 33.40
N THR A 49 27.51 -19.79 33.33
CA THR A 49 28.06 -20.75 34.27
C THR A 49 29.57 -20.62 34.14
N ALA A 50 30.19 -20.04 35.16
CA ALA A 50 31.64 -20.06 35.32
C ALA A 50 32.06 -21.52 35.51
N VAL A 51 32.22 -22.25 34.39
CA VAL A 51 32.93 -23.51 34.35
C VAL A 51 34.38 -23.13 34.58
N GLY A 52 34.93 -23.60 35.71
CA GLY A 52 36.26 -23.29 36.18
C GLY A 52 37.27 -23.30 35.04
N GLY A 53 37.81 -22.11 34.77
CA GLY A 53 38.95 -21.95 33.88
C GLY A 53 40.09 -22.77 34.47
N VAL A 54 40.43 -23.87 33.79
CA VAL A 54 41.78 -24.41 33.86
C VAL A 54 42.67 -23.29 33.34
N TYR A 55 43.34 -22.61 34.26
CA TYR A 55 44.36 -21.64 33.94
C TYR A 55 45.50 -22.39 33.25
N TYR A 56 45.45 -22.45 31.93
CA TYR A 56 46.64 -22.68 31.15
C TYR A 56 47.53 -21.47 31.41
N THR A 57 48.52 -21.62 32.29
CA THR A 57 49.67 -20.73 32.33
C THR A 57 50.43 -20.94 31.01
N VAL A 58 49.92 -20.36 29.93
CA VAL A 58 50.62 -20.27 28.66
C VAL A 58 51.85 -19.41 28.94
N LYS A 59 53.00 -20.07 28.95
CA LYS A 59 54.32 -19.43 28.96
C LYS A 59 54.28 -18.29 27.94
N GLY A 60 54.56 -17.09 28.43
CA GLY A 60 54.19 -15.81 27.84
C GLY A 60 54.42 -15.73 26.34
N ILE A 61 53.33 -15.80 25.58
CA ILE A 61 53.27 -15.19 24.27
C ILE A 61 53.33 -13.69 24.52
N SER A 62 54.37 -13.04 24.00
CA SER A 62 54.63 -11.62 24.21
C SER A 62 53.39 -10.79 23.82
N PRO A 63 52.84 -9.94 24.72
CA PRO A 63 51.66 -9.11 24.45
C PRO A 63 51.78 -8.26 23.18
N ILE A 64 53.01 -7.93 22.81
CA ILE A 64 53.34 -7.16 21.60
C ILE A 64 52.99 -7.95 20.34
N ILE A 65 53.25 -9.26 20.30
CA ILE A 65 52.99 -10.10 19.13
C ILE A 65 51.48 -10.28 18.93
N ALA A 66 50.72 -10.42 20.02
CA ALA A 66 49.26 -10.52 19.97
C ALA A 66 48.61 -9.24 19.41
N ALA A 67 49.10 -8.07 19.81
CA ALA A 67 48.61 -6.79 19.31
C ALA A 67 48.82 -6.66 17.80
N VAL A 68 50.01 -7.02 17.30
CA VAL A 68 50.34 -6.94 15.87
C VAL A 68 49.44 -7.89 15.05
N LEU A 69 49.25 -9.12 15.54
CA LEU A 69 48.36 -10.10 14.88
C LEU A 69 46.90 -9.63 14.87
N LEU A 70 46.43 -8.99 15.94
CA LEU A 70 45.08 -8.44 16.01
C LEU A 70 44.89 -7.32 14.98
N THR A 71 45.83 -6.38 14.89
CA THR A 71 45.76 -5.29 13.89
C THR A 71 45.81 -5.82 12.45
N GLY A 72 46.68 -6.81 12.17
CA GLY A 72 46.74 -7.43 10.85
C GLY A 72 45.43 -8.12 10.47
N PHE A 73 44.81 -8.82 11.43
CA PHE A 73 43.51 -9.46 11.23
C PHE A 73 42.40 -8.43 10.96
N THR A 74 42.34 -7.33 11.72
CA THR A 74 41.33 -6.29 11.49
C THR A 74 41.43 -5.61 10.12
N VAL A 75 42.65 -5.34 9.63
CA VAL A 75 42.84 -4.78 8.28
C VAL A 75 42.42 -5.80 7.21
N SER A 76 42.74 -7.07 7.42
CA SER A 76 42.37 -8.15 6.49
C SER A 76 40.85 -8.30 6.39
N VAL A 77 40.15 -8.26 7.53
CA VAL A 77 38.68 -8.32 7.56
C VAL A 77 38.08 -7.07 6.91
N ALA A 78 38.58 -5.87 7.20
CA ALA A 78 38.06 -4.63 6.64
C ALA A 78 38.13 -4.58 5.10
N VAL A 79 39.24 -5.06 4.51
CA VAL A 79 39.39 -5.14 3.05
C VAL A 79 38.41 -6.12 2.41
N VAL A 80 38.09 -7.21 3.11
CA VAL A 80 37.13 -8.22 2.62
C VAL A 80 35.69 -7.73 2.78
N THR A 81 35.37 -7.00 3.85
CA THR A 81 34.00 -6.54 4.13
C THR A 81 33.62 -5.22 3.46
N ALA A 82 34.59 -4.38 3.07
CA ALA A 82 34.31 -3.08 2.45
C ALA A 82 33.50 -3.20 1.14
N PRO A 83 33.79 -4.12 0.20
CA PRO A 83 33.00 -4.26 -1.03
C PRO A 83 31.54 -4.62 -0.74
N PHE A 84 31.29 -5.60 0.13
CA PHE A 84 29.95 -6.04 0.49
C PHE A 84 29.09 -4.94 1.13
N TYR A 85 29.70 -4.03 1.89
CA TYR A 85 28.95 -2.95 2.55
C TYR A 85 28.50 -1.88 1.55
N THR A 86 29.35 -1.56 0.58
CA THR A 86 29.03 -0.58 -0.49
C THR A 86 27.93 -1.11 -1.40
N ASP A 87 28.04 -2.35 -1.88
CA ASP A 87 27.06 -2.96 -2.78
C ASP A 87 25.67 -3.10 -2.11
N THR A 88 25.64 -3.40 -0.81
CA THR A 88 24.38 -3.50 -0.04
C THR A 88 23.75 -2.13 0.19
N LEU A 89 24.57 -1.08 0.37
CA LEU A 89 24.09 0.29 0.55
C LEU A 89 23.58 0.91 -0.75
N GLU A 90 24.22 0.67 -1.87
CA GLU A 90 23.76 1.12 -3.19
C GLU A 90 22.43 0.46 -3.55
N SER A 91 22.34 -0.88 -3.46
CA SER A 91 21.08 -1.60 -3.72
C SER A 91 19.93 -1.23 -2.77
N SER A 92 20.24 -0.83 -1.53
CA SER A 92 19.23 -0.33 -0.59
C SER A 92 18.79 1.11 -0.88
N GLN A 93 19.65 1.94 -1.48
CA GLN A 93 19.32 3.31 -1.86
C GLN A 93 18.54 3.34 -3.17
N GLU A 94 19.01 2.63 -4.20
CA GLU A 94 18.30 2.51 -5.50
C GLU A 94 16.87 2.00 -5.28
N GLY A 95 16.70 0.92 -4.50
CA GLY A 95 15.37 0.39 -4.19
C GLY A 95 14.50 1.28 -3.28
N VAL A 96 15.04 2.34 -2.68
CA VAL A 96 14.25 3.33 -1.92
C VAL A 96 13.92 4.54 -2.79
N GLU A 97 14.83 4.97 -3.65
CA GLU A 97 14.60 6.03 -4.64
C GLU A 97 13.53 5.61 -5.63
N ASP A 98 13.63 4.41 -6.23
CA ASP A 98 12.61 3.87 -7.15
C ASP A 98 11.22 3.83 -6.50
N ARG A 99 11.16 3.42 -5.22
CA ARG A 99 9.89 3.39 -4.47
C ARG A 99 9.37 4.77 -4.11
N GLN A 100 10.24 5.76 -3.95
CA GLN A 100 9.81 7.13 -3.68
C GLN A 100 9.24 7.77 -4.94
N ASP A 101 9.90 7.56 -6.09
CA ASP A 101 9.41 8.05 -7.38
C ASP A 101 8.08 7.38 -7.76
N ASP A 102 7.95 6.06 -7.60
CA ASP A 102 6.69 5.34 -7.80
C ASP A 102 5.54 5.85 -6.91
N LEU A 103 5.86 6.25 -5.68
CA LEU A 103 4.87 6.82 -4.75
C LEU A 103 4.49 8.24 -5.15
N LEU A 104 5.44 9.07 -5.55
CA LEU A 104 5.17 10.44 -6.02
C LEU A 104 4.32 10.41 -7.29
N ASP A 105 4.67 9.55 -8.25
CA ASP A 105 3.91 9.37 -9.49
C ASP A 105 2.51 8.80 -9.21
N SER A 106 2.37 7.92 -8.22
CA SER A 106 1.06 7.44 -7.78
C SER A 106 0.23 8.54 -7.09
N THR A 107 0.86 9.55 -6.47
CA THR A 107 0.14 10.69 -5.89
C THR A 107 -0.25 11.76 -6.91
N SER A 108 0.47 11.87 -8.03
CA SER A 108 0.13 12.78 -9.13
C SER A 108 -0.86 12.16 -10.12
N ALA A 109 -0.98 10.82 -10.13
CA ALA A 109 -2.00 10.08 -10.86
C ALA A 109 -3.40 10.33 -10.26
N ARG A 110 -4.31 10.89 -11.06
CA ARG A 110 -5.70 11.11 -10.68
C ARG A 110 -6.63 10.75 -11.82
N LEU A 111 -7.58 9.87 -11.52
CA LEU A 111 -8.59 9.42 -12.45
C LEU A 111 -9.95 9.81 -11.90
N ASP A 112 -10.79 10.45 -12.72
CA ASP A 112 -12.15 10.82 -12.35
C ASP A 112 -13.13 10.21 -13.37
N ILE A 113 -14.19 9.56 -12.89
CA ILE A 113 -15.31 9.08 -13.71
C ILE A 113 -16.29 10.24 -13.92
N LEU A 114 -16.44 10.67 -15.18
CA LEU A 114 -17.30 11.80 -15.52
C LEU A 114 -18.75 11.39 -15.77
N ASP A 115 -18.95 10.26 -16.46
CA ASP A 115 -20.28 9.79 -16.83
C ASP A 115 -20.31 8.27 -16.99
N VAL A 116 -21.46 7.69 -16.63
CA VAL A 116 -21.73 6.26 -16.78
C VAL A 116 -23.11 6.07 -17.35
N VAL A 117 -23.17 5.57 -18.58
CA VAL A 117 -24.42 5.27 -19.28
C VAL A 117 -24.51 3.77 -19.50
N TYR A 118 -25.44 3.14 -18.81
CA TYR A 118 -25.74 1.73 -18.99
C TYR A 118 -26.93 1.55 -19.95
N ASN A 119 -26.73 0.83 -21.06
CA ASN A 119 -27.78 0.50 -22.00
C ASN A 119 -28.25 -0.94 -21.78
N THR A 120 -29.42 -1.10 -21.16
CA THR A 120 -30.03 -2.40 -20.86
C THR A 120 -30.50 -3.17 -22.09
N GLN A 121 -30.72 -2.50 -23.24
CA GLN A 121 -31.20 -3.17 -24.46
C GLN A 121 -30.06 -3.91 -25.16
N ASP A 122 -28.92 -3.24 -25.28
CA ASP A 122 -27.76 -3.78 -25.99
C ASP A 122 -26.77 -4.49 -25.04
N GLY A 123 -26.91 -4.29 -23.72
CA GLY A 123 -26.04 -4.90 -22.72
C GLY A 123 -24.64 -4.30 -22.71
N PHE A 124 -24.51 -3.00 -23.01
CA PHE A 124 -23.24 -2.29 -22.99
C PHE A 124 -23.23 -1.19 -21.93
N LEU A 125 -22.08 -1.04 -21.29
CA LEU A 125 -21.75 0.03 -20.37
C LEU A 125 -20.82 1.01 -21.08
N ASN A 126 -21.26 2.25 -21.26
CA ASN A 126 -20.42 3.35 -21.73
C ASN A 126 -19.94 4.14 -20.51
N LEU A 127 -18.63 4.24 -20.38
CA LEU A 127 -17.96 4.86 -19.25
C LEU A 127 -17.06 5.97 -19.79
N THR A 128 -17.32 7.21 -19.39
CA THR A 128 -16.46 8.35 -19.72
C THR A 128 -15.58 8.68 -18.54
N ILE A 129 -14.26 8.58 -18.73
CA ILE A 129 -13.27 8.89 -17.70
C ILE A 129 -12.37 10.04 -18.15
N GLN A 130 -11.79 10.73 -17.18
CA GLN A 130 -10.80 11.77 -17.40
C GLN A 130 -9.56 11.50 -16.55
N ASN A 131 -8.39 11.65 -17.16
CA ASN A 131 -7.14 11.74 -16.41
C ASN A 131 -6.97 13.19 -15.94
N ASN A 132 -7.27 13.44 -14.67
CA ASN A 132 -7.11 14.76 -14.03
C ASN A 132 -5.78 14.85 -13.26
N GLY A 133 -4.88 13.90 -13.49
CA GLY A 133 -3.54 13.85 -12.91
C GLY A 133 -2.49 14.53 -13.79
N GLU A 134 -1.26 14.62 -13.28
CA GLU A 134 -0.13 15.19 -14.03
C GLU A 134 0.66 14.13 -14.83
N THR A 135 0.35 12.85 -14.65
CA THR A 135 1.05 11.71 -15.26
C THR A 135 0.13 10.98 -16.25
N GLU A 136 0.69 10.54 -17.38
CA GLU A 136 0.01 9.65 -18.34
C GLU A 136 -0.36 8.33 -17.66
N LEU A 137 -1.60 7.88 -17.85
CA LEU A 137 -2.07 6.64 -17.27
C LEU A 137 -2.19 5.56 -18.35
N THR A 138 -1.79 4.33 -18.03
CA THR A 138 -1.94 3.18 -18.94
C THR A 138 -2.50 1.97 -18.21
N ASN A 139 -2.91 0.95 -18.97
CA ASN A 139 -3.36 -0.36 -18.48
C ASN A 139 -4.48 -0.25 -17.44
N PHE A 140 -5.63 0.25 -17.87
CA PHE A 140 -6.81 0.39 -17.02
C PHE A 140 -7.55 -0.92 -16.89
N SER A 141 -8.18 -1.11 -15.75
CA SER A 141 -9.21 -2.12 -15.57
C SER A 141 -10.51 -1.45 -15.19
N VAL A 142 -11.56 -1.77 -15.95
CA VAL A 142 -12.93 -1.36 -15.64
C VAL A 142 -13.65 -2.60 -15.12
N THR A 143 -14.24 -2.49 -13.93
CA THR A 143 -15.03 -3.55 -13.31
C THR A 143 -16.46 -3.06 -13.08
N GLY A 144 -17.40 -3.68 -13.76
CA GLY A 144 -18.84 -3.47 -13.55
C GLY A 144 -19.39 -4.51 -12.58
N PHE A 145 -20.01 -4.06 -11.49
CA PHE A 145 -20.66 -4.93 -10.51
C PHE A 145 -22.17 -5.00 -10.80
N ALA A 146 -22.59 -6.12 -11.39
CA ALA A 146 -23.99 -6.52 -11.55
C ALA A 146 -24.25 -7.84 -10.78
N ASP A 147 -25.10 -8.74 -11.29
CA ASP A 147 -25.32 -10.08 -10.70
C ASP A 147 -24.04 -10.92 -10.65
N SER A 148 -23.12 -10.68 -11.58
CA SER A 148 -21.76 -11.21 -11.60
C SER A 148 -20.81 -10.10 -12.02
N PRO A 149 -19.67 -9.92 -11.34
CA PRO A 149 -18.72 -8.89 -11.70
C PRO A 149 -18.12 -9.20 -13.08
N VAL A 150 -18.06 -8.18 -13.93
CA VAL A 150 -17.47 -8.24 -15.26
C VAL A 150 -16.31 -7.27 -15.28
N GLN A 151 -15.15 -7.75 -15.75
CA GLN A 151 -13.93 -6.96 -15.81
C GLN A 151 -13.41 -6.94 -17.24
N GLU A 152 -13.07 -5.75 -17.73
CA GLU A 152 -12.38 -5.54 -19.00
C GLU A 152 -11.11 -4.72 -18.78
N GLN A 153 -10.09 -4.96 -19.60
CA GLN A 153 -8.82 -4.26 -19.53
C GLN A 153 -8.60 -3.44 -20.79
N PHE A 154 -8.17 -2.20 -20.62
CA PHE A 154 -7.88 -1.28 -21.70
C PHE A 154 -6.40 -0.91 -21.66
N THR A 155 -5.71 -1.12 -22.78
CA THR A 155 -4.26 -0.84 -22.92
C THR A 155 -3.97 0.51 -23.58
N GLU A 156 -5.01 1.22 -24.02
CA GLU A 156 -4.86 2.55 -24.61
C GLU A 156 -4.37 3.53 -23.53
N PRO A 157 -3.33 4.34 -23.80
CA PRO A 157 -2.87 5.36 -22.88
C PRO A 157 -3.92 6.48 -22.77
N LEU A 158 -3.96 7.13 -21.61
CA LEU A 158 -4.79 8.31 -21.36
C LEU A 158 -3.88 9.48 -20.96
N ASP A 159 -3.72 10.42 -21.89
CA ASP A 159 -2.89 11.60 -21.70
C ASP A 159 -3.43 12.49 -20.58
N THR A 160 -2.57 13.36 -20.05
CA THR A 160 -2.96 14.36 -19.03
C THR A 160 -4.10 15.26 -19.53
N ASN A 161 -5.18 15.35 -18.74
CA ASN A 161 -6.44 16.06 -19.05
C ASN A 161 -7.25 15.48 -20.21
N GLU A 162 -6.87 14.32 -20.74
CA GLU A 162 -7.65 13.65 -21.79
C GLU A 162 -8.94 13.05 -21.23
N ILE A 163 -10.00 13.11 -22.03
CA ILE A 163 -11.30 12.51 -21.75
C ILE A 163 -11.55 11.44 -22.79
N THR A 164 -11.77 10.21 -22.33
CA THR A 164 -12.01 9.06 -23.21
C THR A 164 -13.23 8.28 -22.73
N THR A 165 -14.00 7.76 -23.70
CA THR A 165 -15.16 6.91 -23.43
C THR A 165 -14.83 5.47 -23.78
N PHE A 166 -14.91 4.59 -22.78
CA PHE A 166 -14.77 3.15 -22.92
C PHE A 166 -16.13 2.49 -23.03
N THR A 167 -16.22 1.46 -23.86
CA THR A 167 -17.42 0.64 -24.02
C THR A 167 -17.09 -0.78 -23.56
N MET A 168 -17.81 -1.28 -22.57
CA MET A 168 -17.65 -2.64 -22.05
C MET A 168 -18.94 -3.43 -22.25
N ALA A 169 -18.82 -4.69 -22.68
CA ALA A 169 -19.95 -5.60 -22.75
C ALA A 169 -20.28 -6.17 -21.35
N THR A 170 -21.53 -6.04 -20.92
CA THR A 170 -22.02 -6.62 -19.66
C THR A 170 -22.96 -7.78 -19.98
N PRO A 171 -22.54 -9.06 -19.89
CA PRO A 171 -23.35 -10.22 -20.28
C PRO A 171 -24.60 -10.51 -19.42
N GLY A 172 -25.13 -9.55 -18.65
CA GLY A 172 -26.28 -9.71 -17.77
C GLY A 172 -27.44 -8.80 -18.15
N THR A 173 -28.67 -9.23 -17.86
CA THR A 173 -29.87 -8.37 -17.90
C THR A 173 -30.07 -7.58 -16.60
N GLY A 174 -29.17 -7.74 -15.63
CA GLY A 174 -29.21 -7.05 -14.35
C GLY A 174 -28.72 -5.61 -14.46
N ASN A 175 -29.27 -4.71 -13.65
CA ASN A 175 -28.75 -3.35 -13.53
C ASN A 175 -27.34 -3.40 -12.95
N VAL A 176 -26.42 -2.62 -13.52
CA VAL A 176 -25.11 -2.38 -12.92
C VAL A 176 -25.31 -1.50 -11.70
N ASP A 177 -24.84 -1.96 -10.53
CA ASP A 177 -25.00 -1.24 -9.27
C ASP A 177 -23.83 -0.29 -8.99
N ARG A 178 -22.64 -0.70 -9.42
CA ARG A 178 -21.37 -0.01 -9.15
C ARG A 178 -20.40 -0.21 -10.29
N VAL A 179 -19.65 0.82 -10.62
CA VAL A 179 -18.53 0.76 -11.58
C VAL A 179 -17.27 1.21 -10.86
N GLU A 180 -16.20 0.45 -11.07
CA GLU A 180 -14.88 0.73 -10.53
C GLU A 180 -13.89 0.81 -11.69
N VAL A 181 -13.05 1.84 -11.68
CA VAL A 181 -12.00 2.03 -12.67
C VAL A 181 -10.70 2.19 -11.92
N ALA A 182 -9.70 1.39 -12.27
CA ALA A 182 -8.37 1.42 -11.65
C ALA A 182 -7.29 1.37 -12.72
N SER A 183 -6.22 2.15 -12.54
CA SER A 183 -4.97 1.92 -13.28
C SER A 183 -4.23 0.75 -12.64
N GLN A 184 -3.63 -0.14 -13.45
CA GLN A 184 -2.76 -1.21 -12.94
C GLN A 184 -1.34 -0.72 -12.65
N GLN A 185 -0.93 0.38 -13.30
CA GLN A 185 0.41 0.94 -13.16
C GLN A 185 0.51 1.88 -11.96
N PHE A 186 -0.53 2.67 -11.72
CA PHE A 186 -0.58 3.65 -10.64
C PHE A 186 -1.71 3.35 -9.67
N SER A 187 -1.59 3.76 -8.41
CA SER A 187 -2.63 3.57 -7.39
C SER A 187 -3.84 4.52 -7.56
N ALA A 188 -4.15 4.93 -8.79
CA ALA A 188 -5.29 5.76 -9.13
C ALA A 188 -6.54 4.89 -9.37
N MET A 189 -7.58 5.17 -8.60
CA MET A 189 -8.85 4.45 -8.66
C MET A 189 -9.99 5.42 -8.40
N ASP A 190 -11.07 5.26 -9.16
CA ASP A 190 -12.33 5.93 -8.88
C ASP A 190 -13.50 4.94 -8.93
N VAL A 191 -14.54 5.26 -8.16
CA VAL A 191 -15.68 4.39 -7.92
C VAL A 191 -16.95 5.23 -7.96
N ILE A 192 -17.91 4.78 -8.75
CA ILE A 192 -19.23 5.39 -8.81
C ILE A 192 -20.31 4.34 -8.55
N ASP A 193 -21.16 4.65 -7.57
CA ASP A 193 -22.35 3.86 -7.25
C ASP A 193 -23.53 4.42 -8.07
N LEU A 194 -24.07 3.59 -8.97
CA LEU A 194 -25.16 3.96 -9.88
C LEU A 194 -26.49 4.17 -9.15
N LYS A 195 -26.59 3.73 -7.90
CA LYS A 195 -27.75 3.99 -7.02
C LYS A 195 -27.88 5.45 -6.64
N ASP A 196 -26.77 6.19 -6.63
CA ASP A 196 -26.73 7.60 -6.25
C ASP A 196 -26.89 8.54 -7.46
N LEU A 197 -26.68 8.01 -8.68
CA LEU A 197 -27.03 8.68 -9.93
C LEU A 197 -28.54 8.65 -10.09
N ALA A 198 -29.22 9.69 -9.60
CA ALA A 198 -30.65 9.88 -9.82
C ALA A 198 -30.94 9.72 -11.32
N ALA A 199 -31.79 8.74 -11.66
CA ALA A 199 -32.14 8.43 -13.03
C ALA A 199 -32.65 9.70 -13.75
N GLY A 200 -31.80 10.33 -14.56
CA GLY A 200 -32.21 11.40 -15.47
C GLY A 200 -31.68 12.82 -15.21
N THR A 201 -30.64 13.04 -14.41
CA THR A 201 -29.83 14.25 -14.64
C THR A 201 -28.84 13.98 -15.76
N PRO A 202 -29.00 14.58 -16.96
CA PRO A 202 -27.97 14.49 -17.99
C PRO A 202 -26.65 14.99 -17.38
N PRO A 203 -25.51 14.36 -17.74
CA PRO A 203 -24.21 14.78 -17.23
C PRO A 203 -24.05 16.29 -17.45
N PRO A 204 -23.46 17.02 -16.50
CA PRO A 204 -23.16 18.43 -16.71
C PRO A 204 -22.33 18.51 -17.98
N THR A 205 -22.89 19.13 -19.01
CA THR A 205 -22.14 19.39 -20.24
C THR A 205 -20.92 20.18 -19.82
N PRO A 206 -19.68 19.69 -20.08
CA PRO A 206 -18.49 20.42 -19.67
C PRO A 206 -18.52 21.79 -20.34
N GLU A 207 -18.78 22.84 -19.55
CA GLU A 207 -18.76 24.22 -20.01
C GLU A 207 -17.32 24.57 -20.38
N GLY A 208 -16.92 24.36 -21.63
CA GLY A 208 -15.61 24.83 -22.12
C GLY A 208 -14.91 24.01 -23.20
N ILE A 209 -15.41 22.86 -23.63
CA ILE A 209 -14.77 22.12 -24.74
C ILE A 209 -15.16 22.76 -26.08
N THR A 210 -14.36 23.74 -26.49
CA THR A 210 -14.39 24.28 -27.86
C THR A 210 -13.63 23.29 -28.73
N ILE A 211 -14.34 22.40 -29.42
CA ILE A 211 -13.74 21.58 -30.49
C ILE A 211 -13.38 22.55 -31.62
N ASN A 212 -12.09 22.74 -31.85
CA ASN A 212 -11.56 23.52 -32.97
C ASN A 212 -11.27 22.61 -34.16
#